data_AF-A0A7W0P118-F1
#
_entry.id   AF-A0A7W0P118-F1
#
_cell.length_a   1.000
_cell.length_b   1.000
_cell.length_c   1.000
_cell.angle_alpha   90.00
_cell.angle_beta   90.00
_cell.angle_gamma   90.00
#
_symmetry.space_group_name_H-M   'P 1'
#
loop_
_entity.id
_entity.type
_entity.pdbx_description
1 polymer ?
#
loop_
_entity_poly.entity_id
_entity_poly.type
_entity_poly.pdbx_seq_one_letter_code
_entity_poly.pdbx_strand_id
1 'polypeptide(L)'
;MKRALFLLIAIGLLLGAAPAQAAGISGAFTDDDGSFHEPDINGIAAVGITLGCGGTNFCPLGSVTRAEMASFLVRSLALTPSSTGPFTDIAGNIHAENINALAAAGITSGCSATAFCPMDLVSREQMATFLARALELAPVASTFTDVGPGPHFENIGAIAVAGITTGCGPGLFCPYAAVTREQMATFLVRAFKIDPIYPQIDAVAGRFPWCTKDGLMCYVSVTVPLRNQYEVREGFYELTEEPTLESASTRVEMTLNGLPLTLTDLGVIEASTQRQRTFRAITGLSPGIHTLLVRWYWNGLVEQTTTVIISVYA
;
A
#
# COMPACT_ATOMS: atom_id res chain seq x y z
N MET A 1 -22.52 1.84 70.00
CA MET A 1 -22.02 0.46 69.86
C MET A 1 -21.03 0.44 68.70
N LYS A 2 -19.72 0.32 69.02
CA LYS A 2 -18.62 0.16 68.07
C LYS A 2 -18.17 -1.31 68.15
N ARG A 3 -17.93 -1.97 67.02
CA ARG A 3 -16.74 -2.80 66.69
C ARG A 3 -17.02 -3.73 65.52
N ALA A 4 -16.17 -3.60 64.50
CA ALA A 4 -16.04 -4.47 63.35
C ALA A 4 -15.41 -5.82 63.72
N LEU A 5 -15.69 -6.87 62.94
CA LEU A 5 -14.81 -8.03 62.81
C LEU A 5 -14.86 -8.58 61.38
N PHE A 6 -13.68 -8.62 60.76
CA PHE A 6 -13.35 -9.20 59.47
C PHE A 6 -13.45 -10.73 59.49
N LEU A 7 -13.85 -11.35 58.36
CA LEU A 7 -13.25 -12.61 57.94
C LEU A 7 -13.18 -12.69 56.40
N LEU A 8 -11.93 -12.73 55.92
CA LEU A 8 -11.50 -13.01 54.56
C LEU A 8 -11.61 -14.51 54.28
N ILE A 9 -12.20 -14.90 53.14
CA ILE A 9 -11.76 -16.09 52.41
C ILE A 9 -11.71 -15.72 50.93
N ALA A 10 -10.49 -15.59 50.42
CA ALA A 10 -10.18 -15.50 49.00
C ALA A 10 -10.24 -16.90 48.37
N ILE A 11 -11.03 -17.07 47.32
CA ILE A 11 -10.93 -18.22 46.42
C ILE A 11 -10.49 -17.68 45.06
N GLY A 12 -9.29 -18.10 44.68
CA GLY A 12 -8.55 -17.60 43.52
C GLY A 12 -9.26 -17.89 42.21
N LEU A 13 -9.42 -16.84 41.41
CA LEU A 13 -9.80 -16.91 40.01
C LEU A 13 -8.55 -17.30 39.20
N LEU A 14 -8.44 -18.56 38.79
CA LEU A 14 -7.49 -18.95 37.75
C LEU A 14 -7.98 -18.37 36.42
N LEU A 15 -7.54 -17.15 36.12
CA LEU A 15 -7.57 -16.57 34.78
C LEU A 15 -6.59 -17.38 33.92
N GLY A 16 -7.09 -18.41 33.24
CA GLY A 16 -6.41 -18.93 32.07
C GLY A 16 -6.33 -17.79 31.05
N ALA A 17 -5.13 -17.26 30.81
CA ALA A 17 -4.91 -16.37 29.69
C ALA A 17 -5.25 -17.16 28.41
N ALA A 18 -6.31 -16.74 27.71
CA ALA A 18 -6.54 -17.19 26.34
C ALA A 18 -5.25 -16.94 25.53
N PRO A 19 -4.87 -17.83 24.60
CA PRO A 19 -3.78 -17.52 23.69
C PRO A 19 -4.13 -16.20 23.00
N ALA A 20 -3.23 -15.24 23.04
CA ALA A 20 -3.34 -14.03 22.25
C ALA A 20 -3.46 -14.48 20.78
N GLN A 21 -4.66 -14.39 20.20
CA GLN A 21 -4.82 -14.42 18.76
C GLN A 21 -3.92 -13.31 18.22
N ALA A 22 -3.01 -13.66 17.30
CA ALA A 22 -2.26 -12.67 16.55
C ALA A 22 -3.27 -11.72 15.89
N ALA A 23 -3.30 -10.47 16.32
CA ALA A 23 -4.07 -9.44 15.64
C ALA A 23 -3.54 -9.36 14.21
N GLY A 24 -4.38 -9.67 13.23
CA GLY A 24 -4.06 -9.47 11.81
C GLY A 24 -3.82 -7.98 11.54
N ILE A 25 -3.08 -7.70 10.48
CA ILE A 25 -2.92 -6.34 9.96
C ILE A 25 -4.32 -5.85 9.59
N SER A 26 -4.89 -4.92 10.37
CA SER A 26 -6.30 -4.56 10.25
C SER A 26 -6.51 -3.50 9.17
N GLY A 27 -6.50 -3.92 7.90
CA GLY A 27 -6.94 -3.12 6.75
C GLY A 27 -8.48 -3.05 6.61
N ALA A 28 -8.97 -2.33 5.59
CA ALA A 28 -10.41 -2.25 5.30
C ALA A 28 -10.97 -3.60 4.80
N PHE A 29 -10.12 -4.43 4.20
CA PHE A 29 -10.42 -5.77 3.70
C PHE A 29 -9.38 -6.77 4.22
N THR A 30 -9.68 -8.06 4.12
CA THR A 30 -8.84 -9.14 4.68
C THR A 30 -8.04 -9.91 3.63
N ASP A 31 -8.28 -9.65 2.34
CA ASP A 31 -7.69 -10.37 1.20
C ASP A 31 -6.84 -9.47 0.29
N ASP A 32 -6.60 -8.23 0.69
CA ASP A 32 -5.70 -7.27 0.04
C ASP A 32 -4.34 -7.14 0.74
N ASP A 33 -4.17 -7.76 1.91
CA ASP A 33 -2.90 -7.85 2.63
C ASP A 33 -1.77 -8.29 1.70
N GLY A 34 -0.75 -7.43 1.58
CA GLY A 34 0.43 -7.70 0.74
C GLY A 34 0.26 -7.36 -0.74
N SER A 35 -0.89 -6.82 -1.17
CA SER A 35 -0.99 -6.14 -2.46
C SER A 35 -0.18 -4.84 -2.42
N PHE A 36 0.56 -4.55 -3.50
CA PHE A 36 1.20 -3.25 -3.67
C PHE A 36 0.19 -2.08 -3.69
N HIS A 37 -1.06 -2.38 -4.01
CA HIS A 37 -2.16 -1.43 -4.13
C HIS A 37 -2.95 -1.27 -2.82
N GLU A 38 -2.63 -2.01 -1.76
CA GLU A 38 -3.35 -1.99 -0.48
C GLU A 38 -3.56 -0.57 0.08
N PRO A 39 -2.57 0.35 0.06
CA PRO A 39 -2.80 1.71 0.53
C PRO A 39 -3.85 2.48 -0.27
N ASP A 40 -3.90 2.23 -1.59
CA ASP A 40 -4.87 2.86 -2.47
C ASP A 40 -6.26 2.25 -2.27
N ILE A 41 -6.35 0.93 -2.04
CA ILE A 41 -7.57 0.21 -1.71
C ILE A 41 -8.18 0.74 -0.41
N ASN A 42 -7.36 0.86 0.65
CA ASN A 42 -7.78 1.44 1.93
C ASN A 42 -8.22 2.90 1.77
N GLY A 43 -7.50 3.70 0.97
CA GLY A 43 -7.86 5.09 0.68
C GLY A 43 -9.25 5.20 0.04
N ILE A 44 -9.50 4.43 -1.03
CA ILE A 44 -10.81 4.45 -1.71
C ILE A 44 -11.92 3.84 -0.84
N ALA A 45 -11.60 2.96 0.11
CA ALA A 45 -12.57 2.41 1.06
C ALA A 45 -12.99 3.47 2.10
N ALA A 46 -12.02 4.22 2.65
CA ALA A 46 -12.28 5.24 3.66
C ALA A 46 -13.14 6.39 3.16
N VAL A 47 -13.04 6.74 1.88
CA VAL A 47 -13.91 7.74 1.23
C VAL A 47 -15.19 7.13 0.62
N GLY A 48 -15.45 5.84 0.87
CA GLY A 48 -16.68 5.16 0.47
C GLY A 48 -16.80 4.85 -1.03
N ILE A 49 -15.71 4.89 -1.80
CA ILE A 49 -15.72 4.56 -3.24
C ILE A 49 -15.79 3.05 -3.47
N THR A 50 -15.26 2.22 -2.59
CA THR A 50 -15.40 0.76 -2.66
C THR A 50 -16.11 0.20 -1.43
N LEU A 51 -16.89 -0.86 -1.65
CA LEU A 51 -17.54 -1.66 -0.61
C LEU A 51 -17.03 -3.11 -0.61
N GLY A 52 -15.96 -3.40 -1.36
CA GLY A 52 -15.44 -4.74 -1.57
C GLY A 52 -16.19 -5.54 -2.63
N CYS A 53 -16.02 -6.86 -2.61
CA CYS A 53 -16.69 -7.84 -3.48
C CYS A 53 -17.62 -8.79 -2.70
N GLY A 54 -17.74 -8.61 -1.38
CA GLY A 54 -18.58 -9.41 -0.49
C GLY A 54 -17.84 -9.86 0.77
N GLY A 55 -18.59 -10.02 1.87
CA GLY A 55 -17.99 -10.32 3.17
C GLY A 55 -16.98 -9.25 3.58
N THR A 56 -15.76 -9.67 3.92
CA THR A 56 -14.62 -8.81 4.27
C THR A 56 -13.61 -8.69 3.13
N ASN A 57 -13.98 -9.06 1.90
CA ASN A 57 -13.05 -9.17 0.78
C ASN A 57 -13.16 -7.99 -0.19
N PHE A 58 -12.02 -7.59 -0.75
CA PHE A 58 -11.86 -6.66 -1.86
C PHE A 58 -11.78 -7.37 -3.22
N CYS A 59 -11.28 -8.61 -3.29
CA CYS A 59 -10.98 -9.36 -4.51
C CYS A 59 -9.97 -8.63 -5.44
N PRO A 60 -8.73 -8.36 -5.00
CA PRO A 60 -7.79 -7.47 -5.69
C PRO A 60 -7.47 -7.88 -7.13
N LEU A 61 -7.28 -9.18 -7.37
CA LEU A 61 -6.93 -9.74 -8.69
C LEU A 61 -8.13 -9.92 -9.63
N GLY A 62 -9.36 -9.69 -9.15
CA GLY A 62 -10.56 -9.75 -9.97
C GLY A 62 -10.55 -8.67 -11.05
N SER A 63 -10.96 -8.99 -12.28
CA SER A 63 -11.13 -8.00 -13.33
C SER A 63 -12.40 -7.18 -13.12
N VAL A 64 -12.33 -5.88 -13.38
CA VAL A 64 -13.45 -4.95 -13.22
C VAL A 64 -14.41 -5.07 -14.39
N THR A 65 -15.69 -5.33 -14.09
CA THR A 65 -16.79 -5.24 -15.07
C THR A 65 -17.18 -3.80 -15.34
N ARG A 66 -17.79 -3.54 -16.50
CA ARG A 66 -18.33 -2.21 -16.86
C ARG A 66 -19.36 -1.71 -15.84
N ALA A 67 -20.16 -2.60 -15.27
CA ALA A 67 -21.13 -2.25 -14.23
C ALA A 67 -20.44 -1.79 -12.92
N GLU A 68 -19.40 -2.49 -12.47
CA GLU A 68 -18.62 -2.09 -11.30
C GLU A 68 -17.90 -0.75 -11.53
N MET A 69 -17.33 -0.55 -12.73
CA MET A 69 -16.73 0.73 -13.11
C MET A 69 -17.73 1.89 -12.99
N ALA A 70 -18.99 1.67 -13.36
CA ALA A 70 -20.03 2.69 -13.19
C ALA A 70 -20.24 3.08 -11.73
N SER A 71 -20.28 2.08 -10.84
CA SER A 71 -20.38 2.33 -9.40
C SER A 71 -19.16 3.03 -8.81
N PHE A 72 -17.94 2.69 -9.25
CA PHE A 72 -16.74 3.40 -8.80
C PHE A 72 -16.79 4.87 -9.18
N LEU A 73 -17.13 5.19 -10.42
CA LEU A 73 -17.13 6.58 -10.91
C LEU A 73 -18.27 7.40 -10.32
N VAL A 74 -19.47 6.84 -10.18
CA VAL A 74 -20.59 7.55 -9.52
C VAL A 74 -20.24 7.92 -8.08
N ARG A 75 -19.60 7.02 -7.32
CA ARG A 75 -19.17 7.34 -5.96
C ARG A 75 -17.98 8.30 -5.92
N SER A 76 -17.04 8.18 -6.85
CA SER A 76 -15.88 9.09 -6.94
C SER A 76 -16.29 10.53 -7.25
N LEU A 77 -17.32 10.71 -8.08
CA LEU A 77 -17.84 12.00 -8.52
C LEU A 77 -19.03 12.50 -7.70
N ALA A 78 -19.49 11.72 -6.72
CA ALA A 78 -20.73 11.97 -5.96
C ALA A 78 -21.95 12.25 -6.87
N LEU A 79 -22.07 11.54 -8.00
CA LEU A 79 -23.22 11.69 -8.90
C LEU A 79 -24.48 11.11 -8.24
N THR A 80 -25.63 11.74 -8.51
CA THR A 80 -26.91 11.20 -8.07
C THR A 80 -27.30 10.02 -8.96
N PRO A 81 -27.58 8.82 -8.41
CA PRO A 81 -28.09 7.69 -9.20
C PRO A 81 -29.36 8.06 -9.96
N SER A 82 -29.56 7.50 -11.15
CA SER A 82 -30.73 7.78 -12.00
C SER A 82 -31.48 6.52 -12.37
N SER A 83 -32.80 6.49 -12.15
CA SER A 83 -33.65 5.38 -12.60
C SER A 83 -33.95 5.40 -14.11
N THR A 84 -33.58 6.47 -14.82
CA THR A 84 -33.85 6.67 -16.25
C THR A 84 -32.57 6.79 -17.06
N GLY A 85 -32.52 6.12 -18.21
CA GLY A 85 -31.39 6.16 -19.12
C GLY A 85 -31.64 5.36 -20.40
N PRO A 86 -30.66 5.37 -21.32
CA PRO A 86 -30.86 4.89 -22.69
C PRO A 86 -30.69 3.36 -22.86
N PHE A 87 -30.17 2.66 -21.84
CA PHE A 87 -29.75 1.27 -21.99
C PHE A 87 -30.85 0.28 -21.56
N THR A 88 -31.12 -0.71 -22.40
CA THR A 88 -32.17 -1.71 -22.17
C THR A 88 -31.67 -2.99 -21.52
N ASP A 89 -30.36 -3.24 -21.54
CA ASP A 89 -29.69 -4.46 -21.08
C ASP A 89 -29.23 -4.42 -19.61
N ILE A 90 -29.68 -3.42 -18.85
CA ILE A 90 -29.30 -3.22 -17.43
C ILE A 90 -30.45 -3.54 -16.46
N ALA A 91 -31.61 -3.98 -16.96
CA ALA A 91 -32.74 -4.34 -16.12
C ALA A 91 -32.37 -5.46 -15.13
N GLY A 92 -32.64 -5.24 -13.84
CA GLY A 92 -32.29 -6.19 -12.76
C GLY A 92 -30.82 -6.16 -12.34
N ASN A 93 -29.96 -5.34 -12.96
CA ASN A 93 -28.58 -5.15 -12.52
C ASN A 93 -28.53 -4.17 -11.34
N ILE A 94 -27.83 -4.53 -10.25
CA ILE A 94 -27.69 -3.68 -9.06
C ILE A 94 -26.98 -2.34 -9.33
N HIS A 95 -26.24 -2.23 -10.43
CA HIS A 95 -25.52 -1.03 -10.85
C HIS A 95 -26.32 -0.18 -11.84
N ALA A 96 -27.55 -0.56 -12.22
CA ALA A 96 -28.33 0.08 -13.28
C ALA A 96 -28.48 1.60 -13.08
N GLU A 97 -28.77 2.05 -11.86
CA GLU A 97 -28.94 3.47 -11.60
C GLU A 97 -27.62 4.27 -11.71
N ASN A 98 -26.50 3.63 -11.38
CA ASN A 98 -25.17 4.23 -11.54
C ASN A 98 -24.78 4.32 -13.02
N ILE A 99 -25.13 3.29 -13.80
CA ILE A 99 -24.91 3.26 -15.24
C ILE A 99 -25.67 4.41 -15.92
N ASN A 100 -26.94 4.60 -15.55
CA ASN A 100 -27.76 5.69 -16.05
C ASN A 100 -27.23 7.06 -15.65
N ALA A 101 -26.74 7.22 -14.41
CA ALA A 101 -26.10 8.46 -13.96
C ALA A 101 -24.86 8.79 -14.79
N LEU A 102 -24.01 7.81 -15.12
CA LEU A 102 -22.87 8.03 -16.02
C LEU A 102 -23.29 8.44 -17.43
N ALA A 103 -24.38 7.86 -17.95
CA ALA A 103 -24.89 8.23 -19.28
C ALA A 103 -25.39 9.68 -19.29
N ALA A 104 -26.14 10.08 -18.25
CA ALA A 104 -26.62 11.45 -18.08
C ALA A 104 -25.47 12.46 -17.93
N ALA A 105 -24.37 12.05 -17.29
CA ALA A 105 -23.15 12.84 -17.17
C ALA A 105 -22.26 12.82 -18.43
N GLY A 106 -22.64 12.11 -19.50
CA GLY A 106 -21.85 12.03 -20.74
C GLY A 106 -20.55 11.21 -20.61
N ILE A 107 -20.38 10.47 -19.51
CA ILE A 107 -19.15 9.68 -19.25
C ILE A 107 -19.15 8.39 -20.07
N THR A 108 -20.32 7.78 -20.29
CA THR A 108 -20.46 6.56 -21.10
C THR A 108 -21.44 6.75 -22.25
N SER A 109 -21.14 6.10 -23.37
CA SER A 109 -22.01 5.96 -24.54
C SER A 109 -22.55 4.53 -24.72
N GLY A 110 -22.25 3.63 -23.79
CA GLY A 110 -22.55 2.19 -23.94
C GLY A 110 -21.64 1.47 -24.93
N CYS A 111 -21.88 0.17 -25.12
CA CYS A 111 -21.30 -0.63 -26.20
C CYS A 111 -22.10 -0.49 -27.51
N SER A 112 -23.34 0.00 -27.41
CA SER A 112 -24.15 0.49 -28.52
C SER A 112 -25.05 1.64 -28.02
N ALA A 113 -25.82 2.24 -28.92
CA ALA A 113 -26.75 3.32 -28.56
C ALA A 113 -27.80 2.91 -27.50
N THR A 114 -28.13 1.62 -27.39
CA THR A 114 -29.17 1.10 -26.48
C THR A 114 -28.67 -0.01 -25.55
N ALA A 115 -27.39 -0.36 -25.59
CA ALA A 115 -26.81 -1.39 -24.72
C ALA A 115 -25.56 -0.87 -24.01
N PHE A 116 -25.44 -1.19 -22.73
CA PHE A 116 -24.28 -0.85 -21.92
C PHE A 116 -23.23 -1.96 -21.87
N CYS A 117 -23.64 -3.22 -22.03
CA CYS A 117 -22.86 -4.43 -21.85
C CYS A 117 -22.27 -4.55 -20.42
N PRO A 118 -23.12 -4.65 -19.37
CA PRO A 118 -22.70 -4.48 -17.97
C PRO A 118 -21.70 -5.54 -17.47
N MET A 119 -21.75 -6.76 -18.03
CA MET A 119 -20.91 -7.88 -17.60
C MET A 119 -19.56 -7.95 -18.31
N ASP A 120 -19.34 -7.15 -19.35
CA ASP A 120 -18.07 -7.14 -20.05
C ASP A 120 -16.98 -6.53 -19.15
N LEU A 121 -15.76 -7.07 -19.28
CA LEU A 121 -14.60 -6.55 -18.57
C LEU A 121 -14.13 -5.23 -19.20
N VAL A 122 -13.66 -4.32 -18.37
CA VAL A 122 -13.12 -3.04 -18.81
C VAL A 122 -11.65 -3.23 -19.21
N SER A 123 -11.33 -2.97 -20.48
CA SER A 123 -9.95 -2.88 -20.94
C SER A 123 -9.29 -1.57 -20.48
N ARG A 124 -7.95 -1.54 -20.43
CA ARG A 124 -7.20 -0.34 -20.02
C ARG A 124 -7.48 0.88 -20.89
N GLU A 125 -7.66 0.70 -22.20
CA GLU A 125 -8.03 1.80 -23.10
C GLU A 125 -9.44 2.34 -22.83
N GLN A 126 -10.40 1.47 -22.50
CA GLN A 126 -11.74 1.88 -22.13
C GLN A 126 -11.74 2.61 -20.78
N MET A 127 -10.98 2.09 -19.79
CA MET A 127 -10.75 2.75 -18.51
C MET A 127 -10.19 4.16 -18.70
N ALA A 128 -9.24 4.35 -19.62
CA ALA A 128 -8.70 5.67 -19.93
C ALA A 128 -9.77 6.64 -20.43
N THR A 129 -10.65 6.19 -21.33
CA THR A 129 -11.79 7.01 -21.80
C THR A 129 -12.77 7.34 -20.68
N PHE A 130 -13.08 6.37 -19.81
CA PHE A 130 -13.94 6.60 -18.64
C PHE A 130 -13.37 7.70 -17.74
N LEU A 131 -12.09 7.61 -17.37
CA LEU A 131 -11.44 8.59 -16.50
C LEU A 131 -11.25 9.94 -17.17
N ALA A 132 -10.83 9.97 -18.44
CA ALA A 132 -10.65 11.22 -19.18
C ALA A 132 -11.97 12.01 -19.27
N ARG A 133 -13.09 11.33 -19.54
CA ARG A 133 -14.42 11.96 -19.56
C ARG A 133 -14.89 12.36 -18.17
N ALA A 134 -14.72 11.50 -17.17
CA ALA A 134 -15.10 11.78 -15.79
C ALA A 134 -14.39 13.01 -15.21
N LEU A 135 -13.14 13.26 -15.63
CA LEU A 135 -12.32 14.39 -15.21
C LEU A 135 -12.33 15.56 -16.21
N GLU A 136 -13.10 15.45 -17.30
CA GLU A 136 -13.14 16.43 -18.39
C GLU A 136 -11.75 16.83 -18.93
N LEU A 137 -10.84 15.85 -19.04
CA LEU A 137 -9.48 16.10 -19.51
C LEU A 137 -9.49 16.50 -20.99
N ALA A 138 -8.66 17.50 -21.32
CA ALA A 138 -8.42 17.87 -22.70
C ALA A 138 -7.76 16.69 -23.46
N PRO A 139 -8.18 16.42 -24.71
CA PRO A 139 -7.60 15.34 -25.51
C PRO A 139 -6.11 15.59 -25.79
N VAL A 140 -5.29 14.56 -25.61
CA VAL A 140 -3.85 14.61 -25.90
C VAL A 140 -3.42 13.34 -26.60
N ALA A 141 -2.75 13.46 -27.75
CA ALA A 141 -2.19 12.31 -28.46
C ALA A 141 -1.31 11.43 -27.55
N SER A 142 -1.57 10.12 -27.55
CA SER A 142 -0.75 9.16 -26.80
C SER A 142 0.68 9.08 -27.36
N THR A 143 1.65 8.88 -26.46
CA THR A 143 3.07 8.65 -26.79
C THR A 143 3.51 7.19 -26.59
N PHE A 144 2.61 6.31 -26.13
CA PHE A 144 2.91 4.89 -25.97
C PHE A 144 3.01 4.19 -27.33
N THR A 145 4.01 3.32 -27.50
CA THR A 145 4.35 2.71 -28.80
C THR A 145 3.35 1.66 -29.27
N ASP A 146 2.56 1.10 -28.35
CA ASP A 146 1.51 0.11 -28.61
C ASP A 146 0.11 0.73 -28.73
N VAL A 147 0.02 2.05 -28.82
CA VAL A 147 -1.24 2.80 -28.91
C VAL A 147 -1.26 3.63 -30.19
N GLY A 148 -2.05 3.18 -31.19
CA GLY A 148 -2.25 3.89 -32.45
C GLY A 148 -3.48 4.81 -32.46
N PRO A 149 -3.67 5.64 -33.51
CA PRO A 149 -4.86 6.47 -33.65
C PRO A 149 -6.15 5.65 -33.60
N GLY A 150 -7.11 6.10 -32.79
CA GLY A 150 -8.35 5.40 -32.53
C GLY A 150 -9.19 6.12 -31.46
N PRO A 151 -10.37 5.59 -31.09
CA PRO A 151 -11.30 6.26 -30.18
C PRO A 151 -10.75 6.51 -28.77
N HIS A 152 -9.76 5.72 -28.34
CA HIS A 152 -9.13 5.83 -27.03
C HIS A 152 -7.79 6.58 -27.05
N PHE A 153 -7.22 6.84 -28.24
CA PHE A 153 -5.86 7.37 -28.42
C PHE A 153 -5.61 8.64 -27.61
N GLU A 154 -6.50 9.63 -27.75
CA GLU A 154 -6.33 10.92 -27.08
C GLU A 154 -6.66 10.88 -25.59
N ASN A 155 -7.55 9.96 -25.18
CA ASN A 155 -7.88 9.77 -23.78
C ASN A 155 -6.71 9.13 -23.02
N ILE A 156 -6.01 8.18 -23.66
CA ILE A 156 -4.82 7.54 -23.10
C ILE A 156 -3.71 8.57 -22.88
N GLY A 157 -3.44 9.44 -23.86
CA GLY A 157 -2.45 10.50 -23.69
C GLY A 157 -2.87 11.52 -22.63
N ALA A 158 -4.16 11.88 -22.56
CA ALA A 158 -4.68 12.79 -21.56
C ALA A 158 -4.46 12.28 -20.12
N ILE A 159 -4.79 11.01 -19.84
CA ILE A 159 -4.58 10.43 -18.50
C ILE A 159 -3.08 10.25 -18.16
N ALA A 160 -2.22 10.09 -19.17
CA ALA A 160 -0.77 10.01 -18.98
C ALA A 160 -0.19 11.37 -18.59
N VAL A 161 -0.57 12.44 -19.30
CA VAL A 161 -0.19 13.83 -18.95
C VAL A 161 -0.71 14.23 -17.57
N ALA A 162 -1.91 13.75 -17.19
CA ALA A 162 -2.47 13.98 -15.86
C ALA A 162 -1.79 13.17 -14.74
N GLY A 163 -0.80 12.32 -15.06
CA GLY A 163 -0.08 11.48 -14.09
C GLY A 163 -0.92 10.34 -13.51
N ILE A 164 -2.00 9.95 -14.18
CA ILE A 164 -2.89 8.86 -13.75
C ILE A 164 -2.29 7.50 -14.12
N THR A 165 -1.61 7.43 -15.27
CA THR A 165 -0.94 6.22 -15.75
C THR A 165 0.51 6.48 -16.13
N THR A 166 1.36 5.50 -15.87
CA THR A 166 2.76 5.43 -16.35
C THR A 166 2.95 4.34 -17.40
N GLY A 167 1.87 3.66 -17.79
CA GLY A 167 1.91 2.48 -18.67
C GLY A 167 1.93 1.15 -17.91
N CYS A 168 2.21 0.08 -18.64
CA CYS A 168 2.40 -1.29 -18.10
C CYS A 168 3.86 -1.75 -18.18
N GLY A 169 4.73 -0.94 -18.80
CA GLY A 169 6.14 -1.21 -19.00
C GLY A 169 6.78 -0.11 -19.83
N PRO A 170 8.11 -0.16 -20.09
CA PRO A 170 8.82 0.88 -20.82
C PRO A 170 8.19 1.15 -22.21
N GLY A 171 7.58 2.32 -22.38
CA GLY A 171 6.94 2.74 -23.62
C GLY A 171 5.60 2.06 -23.95
N LEU A 172 5.08 1.18 -23.09
CA LEU A 172 3.87 0.39 -23.35
C LEU A 172 2.70 0.79 -22.45
N PHE A 173 1.49 0.83 -23.01
CA PHE A 173 0.25 1.07 -22.28
C PHE A 173 -0.54 -0.21 -21.97
N CYS A 174 -0.42 -1.24 -22.82
CA CYS A 174 -1.20 -2.48 -22.82
C CYS A 174 -2.72 -2.24 -22.98
N PRO A 175 -3.19 -1.61 -24.07
CA PRO A 175 -4.56 -1.09 -24.19
C PRO A 175 -5.65 -2.16 -24.02
N TYR A 176 -5.41 -3.38 -24.49
CA TYR A 176 -6.40 -4.46 -24.51
C TYR A 176 -6.43 -5.32 -23.24
N ALA A 177 -5.51 -5.11 -22.30
CA ALA A 177 -5.52 -5.86 -21.04
C ALA A 177 -6.70 -5.41 -20.17
N ALA A 178 -7.37 -6.37 -19.52
CA ALA A 178 -8.40 -6.07 -18.53
C ALA A 178 -7.78 -5.41 -17.30
N VAL A 179 -8.50 -4.46 -16.70
CA VAL A 179 -8.06 -3.79 -15.47
C VAL A 179 -8.49 -4.62 -14.26
N THR A 180 -7.54 -4.96 -13.38
CA THR A 180 -7.86 -5.60 -12.10
C THR A 180 -8.40 -4.58 -11.10
N ARG A 181 -9.13 -5.04 -10.08
CA ARG A 181 -9.72 -4.18 -9.05
C ARG A 181 -8.66 -3.41 -8.27
N GLU A 182 -7.53 -4.04 -7.96
CA GLU A 182 -6.41 -3.38 -7.30
C GLU A 182 -5.76 -2.30 -8.17
N GLN A 183 -5.62 -2.55 -9.48
CA GLN A 183 -5.12 -1.53 -10.42
C GLN A 183 -6.10 -0.36 -10.52
N MET A 184 -7.41 -0.65 -10.55
CA MET A 184 -8.44 0.37 -10.58
C MET A 184 -8.39 1.28 -9.35
N ALA A 185 -8.09 0.73 -8.16
CA ALA A 185 -7.93 1.54 -6.95
C ALA A 185 -6.82 2.59 -7.12
N THR A 186 -5.65 2.20 -7.62
CA THR A 186 -4.56 3.13 -7.91
C THR A 186 -4.95 4.17 -8.96
N PHE A 187 -5.66 3.78 -10.01
CA PHE A 187 -6.13 4.73 -11.01
C PHE A 187 -7.10 5.76 -10.41
N LEU A 188 -8.04 5.34 -9.57
CA LEU A 188 -8.98 6.24 -8.88
C LEU A 188 -8.26 7.17 -7.91
N VAL A 189 -7.31 6.66 -7.13
CA VAL A 189 -6.49 7.47 -6.23
C VAL A 189 -5.76 8.58 -6.98
N ARG A 190 -5.11 8.26 -8.09
CA ARG A 190 -4.36 9.25 -8.89
C ARG A 190 -5.28 10.22 -9.61
N ALA A 191 -6.42 9.74 -10.11
CA ALA A 191 -7.43 10.53 -10.81
C ALA A 191 -8.08 11.56 -9.89
N PHE A 192 -8.52 11.14 -8.71
CA PHE A 192 -9.32 11.95 -7.79
C PHE A 192 -8.52 12.51 -6.60
N LYS A 193 -7.19 12.34 -6.61
CA LYS A 193 -6.27 12.83 -5.56
C LYS A 193 -6.69 12.39 -4.16
N ILE A 194 -7.08 11.12 -4.05
CA ILE A 194 -7.44 10.49 -2.77
C ILE A 194 -6.16 10.17 -2.02
N ASP A 195 -6.10 10.46 -0.72
CA ASP A 195 -4.95 10.13 0.10
C ASP A 195 -4.89 8.59 0.32
N PRO A 196 -3.80 7.91 -0.06
CA PRO A 196 -3.62 6.51 0.27
C PRO A 196 -3.55 6.33 1.79
N ILE A 197 -4.20 5.27 2.29
CA ILE A 197 -4.18 4.93 3.71
C ILE A 197 -3.32 3.69 3.91
N TYR A 198 -2.16 3.90 4.49
CA TYR A 198 -1.27 2.80 4.83
C TYR A 198 -1.84 2.05 6.04
N PRO A 199 -1.92 0.70 5.98
CA PRO A 199 -2.40 -0.09 7.10
C PRO A 199 -1.58 0.25 8.35
N GLN A 200 -2.27 0.44 9.47
CA GLN A 200 -1.61 0.59 10.76
C GLN A 200 -1.10 -0.80 11.14
N ILE A 201 0.20 -1.04 10.94
CA ILE A 201 0.84 -2.23 11.48
C ILE A 201 1.05 -1.94 12.97
N ASP A 202 0.12 -2.42 13.81
CA ASP A 202 0.39 -2.57 15.23
C ASP A 202 1.73 -3.30 15.34
N ALA A 203 2.67 -2.71 16.09
CA ALA A 203 4.09 -3.09 16.13
C ALA A 203 4.34 -4.49 16.74
N VAL A 204 3.77 -5.52 16.14
CA VAL A 204 3.89 -6.91 16.52
C VAL A 204 4.52 -7.65 15.33
N ALA A 205 5.82 -7.91 15.50
CA ALA A 205 6.63 -8.87 14.74
C ALA A 205 7.19 -8.46 13.35
N GLY A 206 8.14 -7.51 13.35
CA GLY A 206 9.54 -7.85 13.02
C GLY A 206 9.86 -8.57 11.70
N ARG A 207 9.20 -8.27 10.58
CA ARG A 207 9.68 -8.76 9.27
C ARG A 207 9.45 -7.75 8.15
N PHE A 208 10.57 -7.36 7.54
CA PHE A 208 10.74 -6.60 6.29
C PHE A 208 10.89 -5.07 6.39
N PRO A 209 11.78 -4.49 5.53
CA PRO A 209 11.89 -3.05 5.39
C PRO A 209 10.77 -2.49 4.51
N TRP A 210 10.32 -1.27 4.81
CA TRP A 210 9.31 -0.54 4.04
C TRP A 210 9.80 0.86 3.71
N CYS A 211 9.40 1.41 2.56
CA CYS A 211 9.81 2.73 2.08
C CYS A 211 8.59 3.61 1.76
N THR A 212 8.72 4.93 1.94
CA THR A 212 7.73 5.92 1.48
C THR A 212 7.74 6.07 -0.04
N LYS A 213 6.60 6.45 -0.63
CA LYS A 213 6.35 6.60 -2.08
C LYS A 213 7.38 7.45 -2.86
N ASP A 214 8.04 8.41 -2.22
CA ASP A 214 9.05 9.25 -2.90
C ASP A 214 10.50 8.72 -2.76
N GLY A 215 10.70 7.52 -2.21
CA GLY A 215 12.05 6.98 -1.90
C GLY A 215 12.82 7.77 -0.82
N LEU A 216 12.17 8.79 -0.25
CA LEU A 216 12.75 9.73 0.72
C LEU A 216 13.05 9.08 2.07
N MET A 217 12.29 8.06 2.49
CA MET A 217 12.46 7.40 3.78
C MET A 217 12.23 5.88 3.68
N CYS A 218 13.29 5.09 3.86
CA CYS A 218 13.21 3.64 4.06
C CYS A 218 13.46 3.25 5.51
N TYR A 219 12.60 2.42 6.08
CA TYR A 219 12.69 1.90 7.43
C TYR A 219 13.21 0.47 7.38
N VAL A 220 14.30 0.20 8.10
CA VAL A 220 14.89 -1.13 8.19
C VAL A 220 15.00 -1.53 9.65
N SER A 221 14.21 -2.51 10.05
CA SER A 221 14.34 -3.15 11.36
C SER A 221 15.26 -4.35 11.24
N VAL A 222 16.40 -4.31 11.96
CA VAL A 222 17.35 -5.43 12.03
C VAL A 222 17.31 -6.02 13.43
N THR A 223 16.86 -7.26 13.55
CA THR A 223 16.86 -8.00 14.83
C THR A 223 18.20 -8.68 15.03
N VAL A 224 18.81 -8.49 16.20
CA VAL A 224 20.13 -9.05 16.53
C VAL A 224 19.97 -10.21 17.51
N PRO A 225 20.39 -11.44 17.18
CA PRO A 225 20.42 -12.52 18.15
C PRO A 225 21.63 -12.37 19.09
N LEU A 226 21.39 -12.17 20.40
CA LEU A 226 22.46 -12.32 21.39
C LEU A 226 22.80 -13.80 21.59
N ARG A 227 24.09 -14.14 21.71
CA ARG A 227 24.53 -15.36 22.39
C ARG A 227 24.51 -15.11 23.91
N ASN A 228 23.72 -15.91 24.60
CA ASN A 228 23.74 -16.24 26.03
C ASN A 228 23.95 -15.10 27.05
N GLN A 229 22.89 -14.87 27.85
CA GLN A 229 22.87 -14.45 29.25
C GLN A 229 24.11 -13.69 29.79
N TYR A 230 24.15 -12.37 29.59
CA TYR A 230 24.78 -11.47 30.54
C TYR A 230 23.87 -10.27 30.79
N GLU A 231 23.51 -10.04 32.06
CA GLU A 231 22.75 -8.87 32.51
C GLU A 231 23.64 -7.63 32.37
N VAL A 232 23.25 -6.71 31.49
CA VAL A 232 23.85 -5.37 31.44
C VAL A 232 22.87 -4.39 32.08
N ARG A 233 23.32 -3.74 33.17
CA ARG A 233 22.59 -2.69 33.88
C ARG A 233 22.21 -1.54 32.93
N GLU A 234 21.04 -0.94 33.16
CA GLU A 234 20.53 0.20 32.42
C GLU A 234 21.58 1.31 32.27
N GLY A 235 21.85 1.72 31.02
CA GLY A 235 22.72 2.83 30.68
C GLY A 235 22.55 3.22 29.22
N PHE A 236 22.23 4.48 28.97
CA PHE A 236 22.35 5.10 27.64
C PHE A 236 23.84 5.36 27.40
N TYR A 237 24.38 4.86 26.29
CA TYR A 237 25.74 5.20 25.86
C TYR A 237 25.63 6.36 24.86
N GLU A 238 26.03 7.56 25.27
CA GLU A 238 26.32 8.65 24.33
C GLU A 238 27.58 8.28 23.54
N LEU A 239 27.51 8.35 22.21
CA LEU A 239 28.64 8.12 21.30
C LEU A 239 29.55 9.36 21.26
N THR A 240 30.08 9.78 22.41
CA THR A 240 31.00 10.93 22.49
C THR A 240 32.44 10.55 22.81
N GLU A 241 32.74 9.29 23.13
CA GLU A 241 34.12 8.81 23.33
C GLU A 241 34.35 7.46 22.64
N GLU A 242 35.51 7.30 22.01
CA GLU A 242 35.92 6.00 21.47
C GLU A 242 35.99 4.99 22.62
N PRO A 243 35.29 3.84 22.53
CA PRO A 243 35.30 2.87 23.62
C PRO A 243 36.70 2.30 23.75
N THR A 244 37.36 2.59 24.87
CA THR A 244 38.62 1.95 25.26
C THR A 244 38.42 0.44 25.27
N LEU A 245 39.24 -0.26 24.49
CA LEU A 245 39.22 -1.70 24.25
C LEU A 245 39.42 -2.49 25.55
N GLU A 246 38.33 -2.78 26.28
CA GLU A 246 38.27 -3.84 27.27
C GLU A 246 37.08 -4.76 26.96
N SER A 247 37.39 -5.99 26.54
CA SER A 247 36.52 -7.18 26.40
C SER A 247 35.13 -6.98 25.76
N ALA A 248 34.98 -7.48 24.53
CA ALA A 248 33.73 -7.60 23.75
C ALA A 248 33.17 -6.32 23.12
N SER A 249 33.95 -5.69 22.23
CA SER A 249 33.41 -4.66 21.34
C SER A 249 32.50 -5.31 20.28
N THR A 250 31.21 -4.97 20.32
CA THR A 250 30.29 -5.26 19.20
C THR A 250 30.43 -4.13 18.18
N ARG A 251 30.72 -4.47 16.91
CA ARG A 251 30.78 -3.49 15.82
C ARG A 251 29.79 -3.89 14.73
N VAL A 252 29.10 -2.91 14.18
CA VAL A 252 28.18 -3.09 13.05
C VAL A 252 28.73 -2.31 11.89
N GLU A 253 28.88 -2.96 10.74
CA GLU A 253 29.10 -2.27 9.47
C GLU A 253 27.86 -2.39 8.61
N MET A 254 27.43 -1.28 8.04
CA MET A 254 26.36 -1.24 7.06
C MET A 254 26.89 -0.67 5.76
N THR A 255 26.56 -1.33 4.65
CA THR A 255 26.84 -0.81 3.32
C THR A 255 25.59 -0.83 2.47
N LEU A 256 25.34 0.24 1.73
CA LEU A 256 24.28 0.38 0.75
C LEU A 256 24.91 0.35 -0.64
N ASN A 257 24.53 -0.62 -1.46
CA ASN A 257 25.14 -0.86 -2.78
C ASN A 257 26.68 -0.93 -2.73
N GLY A 258 27.22 -1.42 -1.62
CA GLY A 258 28.67 -1.49 -1.37
C GLY A 258 29.31 -0.22 -0.83
N LEU A 259 28.58 0.90 -0.70
CA LEU A 259 29.07 2.13 -0.08
C LEU A 259 28.78 2.13 1.43
N PRO A 260 29.75 2.48 2.29
CA PRO A 260 29.54 2.50 3.74
C PRO A 260 28.50 3.56 4.15
N LEU A 261 27.62 3.20 5.07
CA LEU A 261 26.67 4.13 5.70
C LEU A 261 27.25 4.66 7.01
N THR A 262 27.10 5.96 7.24
CA THR A 262 27.46 6.64 8.48
C THR A 262 26.25 6.82 9.40
N LEU A 263 26.48 7.17 10.67
CA LEU A 263 25.42 7.52 11.61
C LEU A 263 24.67 8.80 11.24
N THR A 264 25.23 9.64 10.36
CA THR A 264 24.54 10.82 9.85
C THR A 264 23.57 10.44 8.73
N ASP A 265 23.87 9.37 7.99
CA ASP A 265 22.98 8.80 6.97
C ASP A 265 21.81 8.04 7.57
N LEU A 266 21.97 7.56 8.81
CA LEU A 266 21.00 6.79 9.59
C LEU A 266 20.47 7.67 10.72
N GLY A 267 19.34 8.36 10.51
CA GLY A 267 18.72 9.21 11.54
C GLY A 267 18.61 8.53 12.91
N VAL A 268 18.81 9.29 13.98
CA VAL A 268 18.90 8.78 15.37
C VAL A 268 17.67 7.96 15.81
N ILE A 269 17.97 6.99 16.68
CA ILE A 269 17.26 5.80 17.17
C ILE A 269 16.04 6.14 18.06
N GLU A 270 14.88 5.51 17.83
CA GLU A 270 13.71 5.62 18.74
C GLU A 270 13.53 4.45 19.71
N ALA A 271 14.17 3.29 19.49
CA ALA A 271 14.16 2.21 20.46
C ALA A 271 15.36 1.27 20.27
N SER A 272 16.31 1.33 21.20
CA SER A 272 17.38 0.34 21.34
C SER A 272 17.08 -0.50 22.58
N THR A 273 16.65 -1.75 22.40
CA THR A 273 16.57 -2.72 23.49
C THR A 273 17.82 -3.60 23.49
N GLN A 274 18.02 -4.41 24.53
CA GLN A 274 19.14 -5.37 24.58
C GLN A 274 19.15 -6.36 23.40
N ARG A 275 18.03 -6.55 22.69
CA ARG A 275 17.85 -7.59 21.65
C ARG A 275 17.59 -7.04 20.25
N GLN A 276 17.43 -5.72 20.12
CA GLN A 276 17.02 -5.11 18.86
C GLN A 276 17.64 -3.72 18.74
N ARG A 277 18.23 -3.48 17.57
CA ARG A 277 18.66 -2.16 17.14
C ARG A 277 17.81 -1.79 15.94
N THR A 278 16.95 -0.79 16.11
CA THR A 278 16.18 -0.24 15.01
C THR A 278 16.93 0.96 14.46
N PHE A 279 17.23 0.94 13.18
CA PHE A 279 17.87 2.04 12.48
C PHE A 279 16.81 2.79 11.68
N ARG A 280 16.84 4.12 11.75
CA ARG A 280 15.93 4.95 10.98
C ARG A 280 16.61 5.43 9.70
N ALA A 281 15.83 5.38 8.62
CA ALA A 281 15.99 6.13 7.39
C ALA A 281 17.30 5.92 6.63
N ILE A 282 17.20 5.33 5.44
CA ILE A 282 18.06 5.73 4.32
C ILE A 282 17.23 6.72 3.51
N THR A 283 17.82 7.87 3.17
CA THR A 283 17.15 8.93 2.39
C THR A 283 17.78 9.08 1.00
N GLY A 284 17.01 9.54 0.02
CA GLY A 284 17.52 9.88 -1.32
C GLY A 284 17.86 8.68 -2.22
N LEU A 285 17.21 7.54 -2.04
CA LEU A 285 17.39 6.40 -2.94
C LEU A 285 16.75 6.67 -4.31
N SER A 286 17.50 6.43 -5.38
CA SER A 286 16.97 6.46 -6.74
C SER A 286 16.04 5.27 -7.00
N PRO A 287 15.08 5.35 -7.94
CA PRO A 287 14.36 4.17 -8.39
C PRO A 287 15.33 3.06 -8.84
N GLY A 288 15.10 1.83 -8.37
CA GLY A 288 15.94 0.67 -8.64
C GLY A 288 15.98 -0.33 -7.50
N ILE A 289 16.75 -1.40 -7.70
CA ILE A 289 17.06 -2.38 -6.65
C ILE A 289 18.32 -1.90 -5.94
N HIS A 290 18.23 -1.78 -4.63
CA HIS A 290 19.34 -1.50 -3.75
C HIS A 290 19.60 -2.68 -2.83
N THR A 291 20.86 -2.86 -2.45
CA THR A 291 21.28 -3.91 -1.53
C THR A 291 21.87 -3.29 -0.28
N LEU A 292 21.21 -3.49 0.86
CA LEU A 292 21.74 -3.16 2.17
C LEU A 292 22.38 -4.41 2.75
N LEU A 293 23.70 -4.36 2.95
CA LEU A 293 24.46 -5.40 3.63
C LEU A 293 24.74 -4.94 5.06
N VAL A 294 24.44 -5.79 6.03
CA VAL A 294 24.72 -5.55 7.45
C VAL A 294 25.67 -6.65 7.94
N ARG A 295 26.85 -6.26 8.41
CA ARG A 295 27.84 -7.16 9.01
C ARG A 295 27.97 -6.89 10.50
N TRP A 296 27.87 -7.96 11.27
CA TRP A 296 28.03 -7.94 12.71
C TRP A 296 29.38 -8.51 13.07
N TYR A 297 30.13 -7.76 13.88
CA TYR A 297 31.42 -8.16 14.39
C TYR A 297 31.34 -8.34 15.90
N TRP A 298 31.91 -9.44 16.37
CA TRP A 298 32.19 -9.67 17.78
C TRP A 298 33.68 -9.91 17.94
N ASN A 299 34.34 -9.16 18.82
CA ASN A 299 35.81 -9.24 18.99
C ASN A 299 36.58 -9.15 17.66
N GLY A 300 36.11 -8.34 16.72
CA GLY A 300 36.75 -8.13 15.42
C GLY A 300 36.51 -9.23 14.37
N LEU A 301 35.76 -10.28 14.67
CA LEU A 301 35.38 -11.34 13.73
C LEU A 301 33.95 -11.14 13.22
N VAL A 302 33.74 -11.31 11.91
CA VAL A 302 32.38 -11.28 11.32
C VAL A 302 31.60 -12.49 11.84
N GLU A 303 30.58 -12.27 12.66
CA GLU A 303 29.71 -13.32 13.18
C GLU A 303 28.52 -13.58 12.28
N GLN A 304 27.91 -12.52 11.74
CA GLN A 304 26.73 -12.62 10.89
C GLN A 304 26.74 -11.58 9.79
N THR A 305 26.20 -11.98 8.64
CA THR A 305 25.94 -11.10 7.50
C THR A 305 24.48 -11.23 7.10
N THR A 306 23.77 -10.11 7.08
CA THR A 306 22.40 -10.03 6.59
C THR A 306 22.38 -9.20 5.31
N THR A 307 21.77 -9.73 4.26
CA THR A 307 21.54 -8.99 3.02
C THR A 307 20.05 -8.67 2.95
N VAL A 308 19.76 -7.38 2.76
CA VAL A 308 18.42 -6.84 2.62
C VAL A 308 18.31 -6.26 1.22
N ILE A 309 17.32 -6.72 0.46
CA ILE A 309 17.00 -6.16 -0.86
C ILE A 309 15.94 -5.08 -0.67
N ILE A 310 16.24 -3.87 -1.12
CA ILE A 310 15.36 -2.71 -1.06
C ILE A 310 14.97 -2.39 -2.51
N SER A 311 13.70 -2.52 -2.84
CA SER A 311 13.19 -2.13 -4.15
C SER A 311 12.53 -0.76 -4.04
N VAL A 312 13.10 0.23 -4.74
CA VAL A 312 12.56 1.58 -4.84
C VAL A 312 11.93 1.72 -6.22
N TYR A 313 10.64 1.99 -6.27
CA TYR A 313 9.89 2.12 -7.52
C TYR A 313 9.77 3.60 -7.91
N ALA A 314 9.78 3.89 -9.20
CA ALA A 314 9.61 5.24 -9.76
C ALA A 314 8.15 5.69 -9.75
#